data_AF-A0A800AZJ4-F1
#
_entry.id   AF-A0A800AZJ4-F1
#
_cell.length_a   1.000
_cell.length_b   1.000
_cell.length_c   1.000
_cell.angle_alpha   90.00
_cell.angle_beta   90.00
_cell.angle_gamma   90.00
#
_symmetry.space_group_name_H-M   'P 1'
#
loop_
_entity.id
_entity.type
_entity.pdbx_description
1 polymer ?
#
loop_
_entity_poly.entity_id
_entity_poly.type
_entity_poly.pdbx_seq_one_letter_code
_entity_poly.pdbx_strand_id
1 'polypeptide(L)' 'MKNPNDSFLKGRIRSLKFAFKGAFLLLTTEHSIMVQFSLGILVTILGFVMDISATEWMFQLIAVGMVLV' A
#
# COMPACT_ATOMS: atom_id res chain seq x y z
N MET A 1 25.47 11.77 5.57
CA MET A 1 26.00 12.47 6.76
C MET A 1 25.13 12.12 7.97
N LYS A 2 25.64 11.25 8.84
CA LYS A 2 24.98 10.79 10.08
C LYS A 2 25.20 11.86 11.14
N ASN A 3 24.13 12.51 11.61
CA ASN A 3 24.25 13.53 12.65
C ASN A 3 24.32 12.81 14.01
N PRO A 4 25.27 13.11 14.90
CA PRO A 4 25.47 12.37 16.16
C PRO A 4 24.26 12.40 17.11
N ASN A 5 23.33 13.34 16.88
CA ASN A 5 22.12 13.56 17.68
C ASN A 5 20.82 13.04 17.02
N ASP A 6 20.92 12.24 15.94
CA ASP A 6 19.73 11.62 15.37
C ASP A 6 19.31 10.44 16.27
N SER A 7 18.40 10.73 17.20
CA SER A 7 17.68 9.71 17.98
C SER A 7 17.22 8.57 17.08
N PHE A 8 17.20 7.33 17.59
CA PHE A 8 16.76 6.13 16.87
C PHE A 8 15.46 6.35 16.09
N LEU A 9 14.54 7.13 16.66
CA LEU A 9 13.28 7.56 16.04
C LEU A 9 13.47 8.41 14.79
N LYS A 10 14.41 9.37 14.81
CA LYS A 10 14.68 10.29 13.70
C LYS A 10 15.30 9.56 12.50
N GLY A 11 16.12 8.54 12.74
CA GLY A 11 16.62 7.65 11.69
C GLY A 11 15.51 6.85 10.99
N ARG A 12 14.53 6.35 11.76
CA ARG A 12 13.39 5.57 11.23
C ARG A 12 12.37 6.42 10.49
N ILE A 13 12.06 7.62 10.99
CA ILE A 13 11.21 8.58 10.27
C ILE A 13 11.83 8.90 8.89
N ARG A 14 13.16 9.00 8.81
CA ARG A 14 13.86 9.21 7.54
C ARG A 14 13.74 8.00 6.60
N SER A 15 13.88 6.77 7.10
CA SER A 15 13.71 5.56 6.27
C SER A 15 12.27 5.39 5.79
N LEU A 16 11.28 5.69 6.65
CA LEU A 16 9.88 5.71 6.27
C LEU A 16 9.62 6.71 5.14
N LYS A 17 10.18 7.91 5.22
CA LYS A 17 10.09 8.91 4.15
C LYS A 17 10.59 8.37 2.80
N PHE A 18 11.68 7.61 2.79
CA PHE A 18 12.19 6.99 1.57
C PHE A 18 11.28 5.84 1.08
N ALA A 19 10.76 5.01 1.97
CA ALA A 19 9.81 3.95 1.63
C ALA A 19 8.51 4.51 1.01
N PHE A 20 7.93 5.56 1.61
CA PHE A 20 6.77 6.25 1.04
C PHE A 20 7.07 6.88 -0.32
N LYS A 21 8.25 7.49 -0.48
CA LYS A 21 8.66 8.04 -1.78
C LYS A 21 8.80 6.94 -2.84
N GLY A 22 9.34 5.78 -2.48
CA GLY A 22 9.44 4.62 -3.37
C GLY A 22 8.06 4.07 -3.74
N ALA A 23 7.17 3.88 -2.76
CA ALA A 23 5.80 3.42 -3.01
C ALA A 23 5.02 4.39 -3.91
N PHE A 24 5.17 5.70 -3.71
CA PHE A 24 4.55 6.71 -4.56
C PHE A 24 5.11 6.70 -5.99
N LEU A 25 6.42 6.48 -6.15
CA LEU A 25 7.02 6.32 -7.47
C LEU A 25 6.43 5.09 -8.18
N LEU A 26 6.39 3.94 -7.52
CA LEU A 26 5.81 2.71 -8.06
C LEU A 26 4.34 2.87 -8.48
N LEU A 27 3.54 3.56 -7.67
CA LEU A 27 2.16 3.90 -8.00
C LEU A 27 2.03 4.81 -9.23
N THR A 28 3.07 5.53 -9.62
CA THR A 28 3.03 6.53 -10.70
C THR A 28 3.88 6.16 -11.93
N THR A 29 4.75 5.16 -11.83
CA THR A 29 5.59 4.70 -12.95
C THR A 29 5.18 3.35 -13.50
N GLU A 30 4.70 2.44 -12.64
CA GLU A 30 4.39 1.07 -13.05
C GLU A 30 2.90 0.95 -13.39
N HIS A 31 2.60 0.76 -14.68
CA HIS A 31 1.23 0.60 -15.16
C HIS A 31 0.50 -0.58 -14.49
N SER A 32 1.21 -1.68 -14.19
CA SER A 32 0.61 -2.81 -13.47
C SER A 32 0.11 -2.37 -12.09
N ILE A 33 0.96 -1.68 -11.32
CA ILE A 33 0.64 -1.24 -9.96
C ILE A 33 -0.49 -0.20 -9.98
N MET A 34 -0.53 0.71 -10.97
CA MET A 34 -1.65 1.65 -11.14
C MET A 34 -2.99 0.94 -11.32
N VAL A 35 -3.05 -0.05 -12.22
CA VAL A 35 -4.29 -0.77 -12.52
C VAL A 35 -4.70 -1.62 -11.32
N GLN A 36 -3.75 -2.32 -10.70
CA GLN A 36 -4.02 -3.14 -9.51
C GLN A 36 -4.49 -2.29 -8.33
N PHE A 37 -3.88 -1.13 -8.10
CA PHE A 37 -4.28 -0.21 -7.03
C PHE A 37 -5.67 0.39 -7.28
N SER A 38 -5.96 0.82 -8.51
CA SER A 38 -7.29 1.36 -8.87
C SER A 38 -8.40 0.31 -8.81
N LEU A 39 -8.13 -0.92 -9.28
CA LEU A 39 -9.05 -2.04 -9.12
C LEU A 39 -9.24 -2.41 -7.66
N GLY A 40 -8.18 -2.45 -6.86
CA GLY A 40 -8.24 -2.71 -5.42
C GLY A 40 -9.16 -1.73 -4.67
N ILE A 41 -9.10 -0.44 -5.02
CA ILE A 41 -10.02 0.59 -4.50
C ILE A 41 -11.45 0.33 -4.98
N LEU A 42 -11.64 0.06 -6.28
CA LEU A 42 -12.96 -0.16 -6.86
C LEU A 42 -13.67 -1.38 -6.25
N VAL A 43 -12.98 -2.51 -6.09
CA VAL A 43 -13.55 -3.72 -5.47
C VAL A 43 -13.82 -3.51 -3.98
N THR A 44 -12.99 -2.70 -3.30
CA THR A 44 -13.24 -2.31 -1.90
C THR A 44 -14.52 -1.49 -1.78
N ILE A 45 -14.74 -0.50 -2.64
CA ILE A 45 -15.98 0.27 -2.66
C ILE A 45 -17.18 -0.64 -2.96
N LEU A 46 -17.06 -1.53 -3.95
CA LEU A 46 -18.09 -2.52 -4.28
C LEU A 46 -18.39 -3.46 -3.11
N GLY A 47 -17.37 -3.90 -2.37
CA GLY A 47 -17.55 -4.74 -1.19
C GLY A 47 -18.37 -4.07 -0.09
N PHE A 48 -18.20 -2.76 0.10
CA PHE A 48 -19.04 -1.97 1.00
C PHE A 48 -20.48 -1.81 0.48
N VAL A 49 -20.67 -1.60 -0.83
CA VAL A 49 -22.01 -1.46 -1.43
C VAL A 49 -22.79 -2.79 -1.41
N MET A 50 -22.09 -3.91 -1.60
CA MET A 50 -22.68 -5.25 -1.60
C MET A 50 -22.79 -5.88 -0.19
N ASP A 51 -22.37 -5.16 0.85
CA ASP A 51 -22.40 -5.61 2.25
C ASP A 51 -21.81 -7.02 2.43
N ILE A 52 -20.63 -7.24 1.81
CA ILE A 52 -20.00 -8.57 1.78
C ILE A 52 -19.55 -9.00 3.18
N SER A 53 -19.62 -10.30 3.44
CA SER A 53 -19.29 -10.90 4.72
C SER A 53 -17.80 -10.80 5.06
N ALA A 54 -17.45 -10.96 6.34
CA ALA A 54 -16.06 -10.93 6.81
C ALA A 54 -15.16 -11.95 6.08
N THR A 55 -15.72 -13.08 5.66
CA THR A 55 -15.00 -14.11 4.91
C THR A 55 -14.67 -13.65 3.49
N GLU A 56 -15.58 -12.95 2.83
CA GLU A 56 -15.36 -12.39 1.49
C GLU A 56 -14.34 -11.25 1.53
N TRP A 57 -14.37 -10.41 2.57
CA TRP A 57 -13.32 -9.42 2.84
C TRP A 57 -11.95 -10.07 3.02
N MET A 58 -11.87 -11.18 3.76
CA MET A 58 -10.63 -11.93 3.93
C MET A 58 -10.08 -12.41 2.57
N PHE A 59 -10.93 -13.01 1.72
CA PHE A 59 -10.53 -13.45 0.39
C PHE A 59 -10.11 -12.29 -0.52
N GLN A 60 -10.82 -11.15 -0.47
CA GLN A 60 -10.45 -9.96 -1.22
C GLN A 60 -9.07 -9.43 -0.83
N LEU A 61 -8.79 -9.33 0.48
CA LEU A 61 -7.49 -8.87 0.99
C LEU A 61 -6.36 -9.81 0.58
N ILE A 62 -6.59 -11.13 0.62
CA ILE A 62 -5.63 -12.13 0.15
C ILE A 62 -5.37 -11.98 -1.35
N ALA A 63 -6.42 -11.81 -2.15
CA ALA A 63 -6.30 -11.63 -3.60
C ALA A 63 -5.51 -10.36 -3.95
N VAL A 64 -5.83 -9.22 -3.34
CA VAL A 64 -5.10 -7.96 -3.54
C VAL A 64 -3.64 -8.07 -3.09
N GLY A 65 -3.38 -8.74 -1.96
CA GLY A 65 -2.04 -8.97 -1.44
C GLY A 65 -1.18 -9.86 -2.32
N MET A 66 -1.75 -10.91 -2.92
CA MET A 66 -1.02 -11.78 -3.86
C MET A 66 -0.68 -11.09 -5.18
N VAL A 67 -1.55 -10.19 -5.63
CA VAL A 67 -1.42 -9.50 -6.91
C VAL A 67 -0.41 -8.36 -6.83
N LEU A 68 -0.24 -7.73 -5.67
CA LEU A 68 0.74 -6.66 -5.42
C LEU A 68 2.19 -7.16 -5.15
N VAL A 69 2.47 -8.46 -5.33
CA VAL A 69 3.83 -9.05 -5.16
C VAL A 69 4.70 -8.90 -6.40
#